data_AF-A0A7J8QX34-F1
#
_entry.id   AF-A0A7J8QX34-F1
#
_cell.length_a   1.000
_cell.length_b   1.000
_cell.length_c   1.000
_cell.angle_alpha   90.00
_cell.angle_beta   90.00
_cell.angle_gamma   90.00
#
_symmetry.space_group_name_H-M   'P 1'
#
loop_
_entity.id
_entity.type
_entity.pdbx_description
1 polymer ?
#
loop_
_entity_poly.entity_id
_entity_poly.type
_entity_poly.pdbx_seq_one_letter_code
_entity_poly.pdbx_strand_id
1 'polypeptide(L)'
;NFYVGTSSLEEEVSIEECCIFRGSFVKLNAKTGKILWQTFMLPDNFGNRDKYAGAAIWGSSPPVDVTRNLVYVATGNLYSAPQNVIDCQERQNNQTQVAPTHSDECVEPENHSDSFLALDLDTGNIKWFHQLGGYDVWFFACFNISVPACPPGGPNPDADFGEAPMMLTIYVNGTTKDIVVAVQKSGFAWALDRDDGNIIWS
;
A
#
# COMPACT_ATOMS: atom_id res chain seq x y z
N ASN A 1 -1.32 24.34 -1.01
CA ASN A 1 -0.58 23.06 -1.09
C ASN A 1 -1.30 22.16 -2.06
N PHE A 2 -0.58 21.33 -2.79
CA PHE A 2 -1.13 20.31 -3.66
C PHE A 2 -0.54 18.97 -3.22
N TYR A 3 -1.37 17.95 -3.08
CA TYR A 3 -0.97 16.62 -2.62
C TYR A 3 -1.22 15.64 -3.75
N VAL A 4 -0.27 14.74 -3.99
CA VAL A 4 -0.35 13.80 -5.10
C VAL A 4 0.42 12.52 -4.78
N GLY A 5 -0.21 11.40 -5.11
CA GLY A 5 0.44 10.10 -5.14
C GLY A 5 1.14 9.87 -6.47
N THR A 6 2.22 9.09 -6.45
CA THR A 6 2.90 8.64 -7.67
C THR A 6 2.53 7.19 -7.95
N SER A 7 2.31 6.89 -9.23
CA SER A 7 2.19 5.54 -9.77
C SER A 7 3.14 5.36 -10.96
N SER A 8 3.30 4.13 -11.43
CA SER A 8 4.19 3.79 -12.54
C SER A 8 3.54 2.77 -13.46
N LEU A 9 3.96 2.78 -14.72
CA LEU A 9 3.64 1.75 -15.70
C LEU A 9 4.64 0.58 -15.65
N GLU A 10 5.53 0.52 -14.66
CA GLU A 10 6.42 -0.63 -14.44
C GLU A 10 5.65 -1.94 -14.20
N GLU A 11 4.37 -1.88 -13.82
CA GLU A 11 3.51 -3.08 -13.81
C GLU A 11 3.28 -3.69 -15.20
N GLU A 12 3.48 -2.94 -16.28
CA GLU A 12 3.25 -3.36 -17.68
C GLU A 12 4.52 -3.85 -18.40
N VAL A 13 5.70 -3.71 -17.79
CA VAL A 13 6.99 -4.06 -18.43
C VAL A 13 7.29 -5.56 -18.34
N SER A 14 8.31 -6.03 -19.08
CA SER A 14 8.73 -7.43 -18.99
C SER A 14 9.42 -7.74 -17.65
N ILE A 15 9.51 -9.03 -17.30
CA ILE A 15 10.20 -9.50 -16.08
C ILE A 15 11.67 -9.03 -16.06
N GLU A 16 12.34 -8.97 -17.22
CA GLU A 16 13.75 -8.57 -17.33
C GLU A 16 13.96 -7.06 -17.11
N GLU A 17 12.93 -6.25 -17.39
CA GLU A 17 12.96 -4.79 -17.24
C GLU A 17 12.49 -4.34 -15.86
N CYS A 18 11.60 -5.11 -15.23
CA CYS A 18 11.01 -4.89 -13.92
C CYS A 18 12.01 -5.14 -12.77
N CYS A 19 11.98 -4.41 -11.65
CA CYS A 19 11.30 -3.13 -11.39
C CYS A 19 12.14 -2.32 -10.38
N ILE A 20 12.09 -0.99 -10.43
CA ILE A 20 12.76 -0.10 -9.46
C ILE A 20 11.85 0.98 -8.90
N PHE A 21 10.62 1.12 -9.42
CA PHE A 21 9.69 2.13 -8.98
C PHE A 21 9.28 1.95 -7.51
N ARG A 22 9.22 3.07 -6.78
CA ARG A 22 8.67 3.13 -5.43
C ARG A 22 7.57 4.17 -5.40
N GLY A 23 6.36 3.74 -5.08
CA GLY A 23 5.25 4.65 -4.82
C GLY A 23 5.63 5.67 -3.76
N SER A 24 5.18 6.91 -3.95
CA SER A 24 5.48 8.01 -3.04
C SER A 24 4.32 8.98 -2.98
N PHE A 25 4.16 9.61 -1.83
CA PHE A 25 3.20 10.69 -1.64
C PHE A 25 3.95 12.00 -1.49
N VAL A 26 3.49 13.02 -2.20
CA VAL A 26 4.23 14.27 -2.38
C VAL A 26 3.35 15.46 -2.06
N LYS A 27 3.89 16.39 -1.26
CA LYS A 27 3.30 17.72 -1.08
C LYS A 27 4.09 18.74 -1.90
N LEU A 28 3.38 19.46 -2.76
CA LEU A 28 3.91 20.52 -3.61
C LEU A 28 3.40 21.89 -3.17
N ASN A 29 4.22 22.90 -3.40
CA ASN A 29 3.78 24.29 -3.44
C ASN A 29 2.97 24.51 -4.73
N ALA A 30 1.65 24.68 -4.59
CA ALA A 30 0.72 24.78 -5.72
C ALA A 30 1.00 25.94 -6.70
N LYS A 31 1.76 26.98 -6.30
CA LYS A 31 2.09 28.11 -7.17
C LYS A 31 3.39 27.91 -7.95
N THR A 32 4.32 27.15 -7.41
CA THR A 32 5.69 27.03 -7.93
C THR A 32 6.07 25.63 -8.40
N GLY A 33 5.29 24.62 -8.02
CA GLY A 33 5.60 23.21 -8.25
C GLY A 33 6.73 22.66 -7.37
N LYS A 34 7.32 23.46 -6.48
CA LYS A 34 8.39 23.00 -5.59
C LYS A 34 7.89 21.89 -4.66
N ILE A 35 8.63 20.77 -4.61
CA ILE A 35 8.43 19.71 -3.61
C ILE A 35 8.74 20.27 -2.22
N LEU A 36 7.75 20.21 -1.34
CA LEU A 36 7.87 20.59 0.07
C LEU A 36 8.31 19.40 0.92
N TRP A 37 7.72 18.23 0.67
CA TRP A 37 8.16 16.94 1.19
C TRP A 37 7.70 15.81 0.26
N GLN A 38 8.36 14.65 0.39
CA GLN A 38 8.05 13.41 -0.31
C GLN A 38 8.31 12.25 0.64
N THR A 39 7.38 11.31 0.68
CA THR A 39 7.46 10.09 1.50
C THR A 39 7.29 8.89 0.59
N PHE A 40 8.23 7.95 0.63
CA PHE A 40 8.16 6.71 -0.14
C PHE A 40 7.44 5.62 0.66
N MET A 41 6.67 4.78 -0.03
CA MET A 41 5.85 3.72 0.59
C MET A 41 6.60 2.40 0.76
N LEU A 42 7.83 2.34 0.24
CA LEU A 42 8.70 1.16 0.28
C LEU A 42 10.12 1.55 0.70
N PRO A 43 10.93 0.61 1.21
CA PRO A 43 12.34 0.85 1.52
C PRO A 43 13.14 1.28 0.29
N ASP A 44 14.30 1.91 0.50
CA ASP A 44 15.18 2.26 -0.60
C ASP A 44 15.75 1.00 -1.27
N ASN A 45 15.48 0.87 -2.57
CA ASN A 45 15.99 -0.23 -3.38
C ASN A 45 17.33 0.11 -4.05
N PHE A 46 17.82 1.35 -3.94
CA PHE A 46 19.05 1.82 -4.56
C PHE A 46 19.11 1.58 -6.08
N GLY A 47 17.96 1.52 -6.74
CA GLY A 47 17.86 1.21 -8.17
C GLY A 47 18.10 -0.26 -8.52
N ASN A 48 18.04 -1.18 -7.55
CA ASN A 48 18.16 -2.61 -7.79
C ASN A 48 16.79 -3.25 -8.01
N ARG A 49 16.73 -4.20 -8.95
CA ARG A 49 15.50 -4.88 -9.37
C ARG A 49 15.11 -6.11 -8.54
N ASP A 50 16.00 -6.56 -7.65
CA ASP A 50 15.81 -7.70 -6.75
C ASP A 50 15.29 -7.27 -5.36
N LYS A 51 14.70 -6.07 -5.27
CA LYS A 51 14.22 -5.43 -4.04
C LYS A 51 12.73 -5.11 -4.16
N TYR A 52 12.19 -4.44 -3.14
CA TYR A 52 10.83 -3.93 -3.24
C TYR A 52 10.68 -2.89 -4.36
N ALA A 53 9.64 -3.09 -5.16
CA ALA A 53 9.12 -2.09 -6.09
C ALA A 53 7.58 -2.16 -6.10
N GLY A 54 6.93 -1.09 -6.55
CA GLY A 54 5.46 -0.96 -6.56
C GLY A 54 4.94 -0.02 -5.48
N ALA A 55 3.89 -0.43 -4.78
CA ALA A 55 3.14 0.35 -3.79
C ALA A 55 2.64 1.70 -4.35
N ALA A 56 2.20 1.69 -5.60
CA ALA A 56 1.69 2.87 -6.29
C ALA A 56 0.51 3.51 -5.54
N ILE A 57 0.38 4.84 -5.62
CA ILE A 57 -0.78 5.55 -5.08
C ILE A 57 -1.62 6.04 -6.25
N TRP A 58 -2.61 5.24 -6.64
CA TRP A 58 -3.51 5.50 -7.77
C TRP A 58 -4.61 6.51 -7.43
N GLY A 59 -4.99 6.58 -6.15
CA GLY A 59 -6.02 7.47 -5.65
C GLY A 59 -5.69 8.96 -5.86
N SER A 60 -6.45 9.63 -6.71
CA SER A 60 -6.16 11.01 -7.14
C SER A 60 -6.68 12.11 -6.19
N SER A 61 -7.53 11.76 -5.21
CA SER A 61 -8.17 12.72 -4.31
C SER A 61 -8.01 12.33 -2.82
N PRO A 62 -6.79 12.38 -2.28
CA PRO A 62 -6.53 12.00 -0.88
C PRO A 62 -7.26 12.94 0.10
N PRO A 63 -8.04 12.42 1.06
CA PRO A 63 -8.77 13.24 2.01
C PRO A 63 -7.82 13.88 3.03
N VAL A 64 -8.10 15.13 3.37
CA VAL A 64 -7.30 15.93 4.30
C VAL A 64 -8.13 16.27 5.53
N ASP A 65 -7.66 15.86 6.71
CA ASP A 65 -8.20 16.26 8.01
C ASP A 65 -7.30 17.33 8.64
N VAL A 66 -7.70 18.59 8.45
CA VAL A 66 -6.99 19.75 9.01
C VAL A 66 -7.04 19.81 10.54
N THR A 67 -8.00 19.14 11.19
CA THR A 67 -8.14 19.14 12.65
C THR A 67 -7.09 18.23 13.27
N ARG A 68 -6.85 17.07 12.65
CA ARG A 68 -5.83 16.10 13.06
C ARG A 68 -4.43 16.39 12.49
N ASN A 69 -4.35 17.32 11.54
CA ASN A 69 -3.15 17.57 10.74
C ASN A 69 -2.70 16.34 9.94
N LEU A 70 -3.66 15.59 9.40
CA LEU A 70 -3.42 14.34 8.66
C LEU A 70 -3.97 14.38 7.23
N VAL A 71 -3.30 13.66 6.34
CA VAL A 71 -3.79 13.26 5.02
C VAL A 71 -3.76 11.75 4.92
N TYR A 72 -4.81 11.16 4.34
CA TYR A 72 -4.93 9.72 4.23
C TYR A 72 -4.77 9.27 2.79
N VAL A 73 -4.08 8.15 2.61
CA VAL A 73 -3.86 7.53 1.30
C VAL A 73 -4.03 6.01 1.43
N ALA A 74 -4.23 5.37 0.29
CA ALA A 74 -4.13 3.92 0.18
C ALA A 74 -3.13 3.57 -0.91
N THR A 75 -2.44 2.44 -0.75
CA THR A 75 -1.36 2.00 -1.62
C THR A 75 -1.70 0.73 -2.37
N GLY A 76 -1.06 0.61 -3.52
CA GLY A 76 -1.17 -0.52 -4.41
C GLY A 76 -0.30 -1.71 -4.00
N ASN A 77 -0.32 -2.74 -4.83
CA ASN A 77 0.45 -3.97 -4.68
C ASN A 77 1.96 -3.75 -4.91
N LEU A 78 2.75 -4.77 -4.57
CA LEU A 78 4.16 -4.84 -4.97
C LEU A 78 4.28 -5.33 -6.42
N TYR A 79 5.29 -4.85 -7.13
CA TYR A 79 5.70 -5.38 -8.44
C TYR A 79 6.83 -6.40 -8.31
N SER A 80 7.64 -6.27 -7.26
CA SER A 80 8.70 -7.20 -6.89
C SER A 80 8.97 -7.13 -5.38
N ALA A 81 9.56 -8.21 -4.85
CA ALA A 81 9.91 -8.34 -3.45
C ALA A 81 11.33 -8.94 -3.32
N PRO A 82 12.06 -8.64 -2.23
CA PRO A 82 13.34 -9.26 -1.92
C PRO A 82 13.25 -10.80 -1.81
N GLN A 83 14.33 -11.49 -2.18
CA GLN A 83 14.36 -12.96 -2.14
C GLN A 83 14.02 -13.54 -0.76
N ASN A 84 14.45 -12.91 0.34
CA ASN A 84 14.12 -13.37 1.69
C ASN A 84 12.62 -13.35 2.00
N VAL A 85 11.88 -12.43 1.39
CA VAL A 85 10.42 -12.29 1.52
C VAL A 85 9.73 -13.34 0.66
N ILE A 86 10.21 -13.56 -0.57
CA ILE A 86 9.73 -14.62 -1.46
C ILE A 86 9.91 -15.99 -0.80
N ASP A 87 11.12 -16.29 -0.30
CA ASP A 87 11.43 -17.56 0.39
C ASP A 87 10.60 -17.72 1.68
N CYS A 88 10.25 -16.62 2.34
CA CYS A 88 9.35 -16.63 3.48
C CYS A 88 7.94 -17.04 3.07
N GLN A 89 7.42 -16.41 2.00
CA GLN A 89 6.07 -16.68 1.52
C GLN A 89 5.91 -18.12 1.01
N GLU A 90 6.90 -18.64 0.26
CA GLU A 90 6.90 -20.03 -0.18
C GLU A 90 6.83 -21.01 1.00
N ARG A 91 7.54 -20.72 2.09
CA ARG A 91 7.51 -21.54 3.30
C ARG A 91 6.15 -21.51 3.98
N GLN A 92 5.53 -20.33 4.09
CA GLN A 92 4.19 -20.20 4.66
C GLN A 92 3.13 -20.92 3.82
N ASN A 93 3.18 -20.77 2.49
CA ASN A 93 2.18 -21.38 1.60
C ASN A 93 2.26 -22.91 1.55
N ASN A 94 3.45 -23.48 1.79
CA ASN A 94 3.64 -24.92 1.92
C ASN A 94 3.22 -25.47 3.30
N GLN A 95 2.94 -24.62 4.29
CA GLN A 95 2.36 -25.01 5.57
C GLN A 95 0.83 -24.96 5.48
N THR A 96 0.16 -26.11 5.53
CA THR A 96 -1.31 -26.19 5.44
C THR A 96 -2.04 -25.39 6.52
N GLN A 97 -2.83 -24.41 6.06
CA GLN A 97 -4.13 -23.95 6.59
C GLN A 97 -4.22 -23.61 8.10
N VAL A 98 -3.28 -22.85 8.64
CA VAL A 98 -3.60 -22.02 9.81
C VAL A 98 -3.69 -20.60 9.31
N ALA A 99 -4.91 -20.05 9.27
CA ALA A 99 -5.09 -18.62 9.05
C ALA A 99 -4.20 -17.88 10.06
N PRO A 100 -3.34 -16.93 9.62
CA PRO A 100 -2.42 -16.27 10.53
C PRO A 100 -3.18 -15.69 11.71
N THR A 101 -2.88 -16.14 12.93
CA THR A 101 -3.43 -15.56 14.17
C THR A 101 -2.66 -14.30 14.59
N HIS A 102 -1.65 -13.92 13.81
CA HIS A 102 -0.72 -12.83 14.03
C HIS A 102 -0.43 -12.11 12.71
N SER A 103 0.17 -10.93 12.78
CA SER A 103 0.71 -10.21 11.63
C SER A 103 1.58 -11.14 10.79
N ASP A 104 1.45 -11.07 9.47
CA ASP A 104 2.22 -11.90 8.55
C ASP A 104 3.74 -11.71 8.77
N GLU A 105 4.42 -12.79 9.16
CA GLU A 105 5.86 -12.79 9.44
C GLU A 105 6.71 -12.43 8.21
N CYS A 106 6.15 -12.58 7.00
CA CYS A 106 6.84 -12.26 5.76
C CYS A 106 6.72 -10.78 5.37
N VAL A 107 5.90 -10.01 6.09
CA VAL A 107 5.77 -8.56 5.87
C VAL A 107 6.80 -7.82 6.71
N GLU A 108 7.72 -7.14 6.04
CA GLU A 108 8.67 -6.25 6.68
C GLU A 108 7.99 -4.92 7.07
N PRO A 109 8.36 -4.31 8.22
CA PRO A 109 7.65 -3.14 8.78
C PRO A 109 7.72 -1.88 7.92
N GLU A 110 8.70 -1.77 7.03
CA GLU A 110 8.88 -0.65 6.11
C GLU A 110 8.20 -0.90 4.75
N ASN A 111 7.58 -2.07 4.56
CA ASN A 111 6.73 -2.33 3.41
C ASN A 111 5.32 -1.78 3.69
N HIS A 112 4.93 -0.74 2.96
CA HIS A 112 3.58 -0.17 3.03
C HIS A 112 2.80 -0.39 1.74
N SER A 113 3.00 -1.50 1.02
CA SER A 113 2.05 -1.95 -0.01
C SER A 113 0.69 -2.28 0.61
N ASP A 114 -0.39 -2.25 -0.16
CA ASP A 114 -1.72 -2.72 0.24
C ASP A 114 -2.21 -2.15 1.58
N SER A 115 -1.90 -0.87 1.82
CA SER A 115 -2.03 -0.26 3.13
C SER A 115 -2.91 0.98 3.10
N PHE A 116 -3.63 1.23 4.19
CA PHE A 116 -4.02 2.59 4.54
C PHE A 116 -2.88 3.28 5.28
N LEU A 117 -2.68 4.55 5.00
CA LEU A 117 -1.71 5.37 5.72
C LEU A 117 -2.31 6.71 6.10
N ALA A 118 -1.93 7.22 7.27
CA ALA A 118 -2.07 8.63 7.62
C ALA A 118 -0.70 9.29 7.67
N LEU A 119 -0.53 10.38 6.94
CA LEU A 119 0.68 11.18 6.92
C LEU A 119 0.42 12.55 7.53
N ASP A 120 1.39 13.05 8.29
CA ASP A 120 1.37 14.39 8.83
C ASP A 120 1.43 15.45 7.71
N LEU A 121 0.53 16.42 7.73
CA LEU A 121 0.42 17.40 6.64
C LEU A 121 1.69 18.24 6.49
N ASP A 122 2.41 18.52 7.58
CA ASP A 122 3.53 19.45 7.57
C ASP A 122 4.85 18.77 7.23
N THR A 123 5.06 17.56 7.74
CA THR A 123 6.32 16.83 7.63
C THR A 123 6.30 15.72 6.60
N GLY A 124 5.13 15.17 6.27
CA GLY A 124 5.00 13.96 5.46
C GLY A 124 5.34 12.68 6.23
N ASN A 125 5.62 12.75 7.53
CA ASN A 125 5.90 11.56 8.33
C ASN A 125 4.64 10.68 8.45
N ILE A 126 4.79 9.38 8.27
CA ILE A 126 3.74 8.39 8.52
C ILE A 126 3.44 8.39 10.02
N LYS A 127 2.17 8.63 10.38
CA LYS A 127 1.69 8.65 11.76
C LYS A 127 1.19 7.27 12.19
N TRP A 128 0.48 6.62 11.27
CA TRP A 128 0.08 5.23 11.37
C TRP A 128 -0.09 4.66 9.96
N PHE A 129 0.03 3.35 9.84
CA PHE A 129 -0.37 2.61 8.65
C PHE A 129 -1.00 1.28 9.08
N HIS A 130 -1.81 0.70 8.20
CA HIS A 130 -2.39 -0.62 8.38
C HIS A 130 -2.36 -1.34 7.04
N GLN A 131 -1.55 -2.39 6.93
CA GLN A 131 -1.51 -3.24 5.75
C GLN A 131 -2.65 -4.26 5.78
N LEU A 132 -3.30 -4.44 4.65
CA LEU A 132 -4.46 -5.29 4.46
C LEU A 132 -4.22 -6.17 3.23
N GLY A 133 -4.23 -7.49 3.38
CA GLY A 133 -4.09 -8.42 2.23
C GLY A 133 -2.78 -9.19 2.16
N GLY A 134 -1.79 -8.87 3.00
CA GLY A 134 -0.55 -9.65 3.11
C GLY A 134 0.32 -9.56 1.84
N TYR A 135 0.98 -10.66 1.48
CA TYR A 135 1.84 -10.74 0.30
C TYR A 135 1.03 -10.65 -1.02
N ASP A 136 1.01 -9.46 -1.62
CA ASP A 136 0.47 -9.20 -2.97
C ASP A 136 1.57 -8.68 -3.92
N VAL A 137 2.13 -9.58 -4.72
CA VAL A 137 3.10 -9.25 -5.77
C VAL A 137 2.46 -9.47 -7.13
N TRP A 138 2.00 -8.38 -7.74
CA TRP A 138 1.28 -8.38 -9.00
C TRP A 138 1.91 -7.46 -10.05
N PHE A 139 2.06 -7.99 -11.27
CA PHE A 139 2.39 -7.23 -12.48
C PHE A 139 2.05 -8.08 -13.71
N PHE A 140 1.82 -7.44 -14.87
CA PHE A 140 1.19 -8.08 -16.04
C PHE A 140 1.95 -9.29 -16.58
N ALA A 141 3.28 -9.26 -16.57
CA ALA A 141 4.07 -10.38 -17.08
C ALA A 141 3.86 -11.68 -16.29
N CYS A 142 3.36 -11.57 -15.05
CA CYS A 142 3.01 -12.68 -14.17
C CYS A 142 1.52 -12.95 -14.05
N PHE A 143 0.74 -12.54 -15.05
CA PHE A 143 -0.65 -13.01 -15.20
C PHE A 143 -0.73 -14.53 -15.42
N ASN A 144 0.25 -15.10 -16.13
CA ASN A 144 0.43 -16.55 -16.22
C ASN A 144 1.46 -17.02 -15.19
N ILE A 145 0.99 -17.50 -14.04
CA ILE A 145 1.82 -18.02 -12.93
C ILE A 145 2.69 -19.24 -13.32
N SER A 146 2.52 -19.82 -14.51
CA SER A 146 3.36 -20.92 -14.99
C SER A 146 4.71 -20.44 -15.56
N VAL A 147 4.93 -19.13 -15.68
CA VAL A 147 6.20 -18.56 -16.11
C VAL A 147 7.23 -18.72 -14.99
N PRO A 148 8.36 -19.44 -15.22
CA PRO A 148 9.30 -19.78 -14.15
C PRO A 148 9.98 -18.59 -13.44
N ALA A 149 10.00 -17.43 -14.08
CA ALA A 149 10.60 -16.21 -13.53
C ALA A 149 9.61 -15.39 -12.69
N CYS A 150 8.36 -15.84 -12.56
CA CYS A 150 7.39 -15.20 -11.69
C CYS A 150 7.60 -15.58 -10.23
N PRO A 151 7.27 -14.69 -9.28
CA PRO A 151 7.35 -14.99 -7.86
C PRO A 151 6.60 -16.29 -7.56
N PRO A 152 7.26 -17.28 -6.95
CA PRO A 152 6.64 -18.55 -6.67
C PRO A 152 5.57 -18.44 -5.58
N GLY A 153 4.52 -19.25 -5.72
CA GLY A 153 3.89 -19.87 -4.55
C GLY A 153 2.59 -19.28 -4.01
N GLY A 154 1.96 -18.26 -4.57
CA GLY A 154 0.66 -17.77 -4.05
C GLY A 154 -0.32 -17.38 -5.16
N PRO A 155 -1.62 -17.18 -4.87
CA PRO A 155 -2.47 -16.43 -5.80
C PRO A 155 -1.75 -15.12 -6.11
N ASN A 156 -1.91 -14.62 -7.34
CA ASN A 156 -1.53 -13.26 -7.69
C ASN A 156 -2.81 -12.43 -7.59
N PRO A 157 -3.27 -12.10 -6.37
CA PRO A 157 -4.66 -11.75 -6.13
C PRO A 157 -5.03 -10.42 -6.77
N ASP A 158 -4.06 -9.51 -7.00
CA ASP A 158 -4.33 -8.11 -7.33
C ASP A 158 -5.40 -7.54 -6.39
N ALA A 159 -5.10 -7.61 -5.09
CA ALA A 159 -6.01 -7.25 -4.02
C ALA A 159 -5.57 -5.94 -3.39
N ASP A 160 -5.08 -4.98 -4.16
CA ASP A 160 -4.60 -3.72 -3.64
C ASP A 160 -5.69 -2.62 -3.62
N PHE A 161 -5.28 -1.40 -3.28
CA PHE A 161 -6.15 -0.23 -3.35
C PHE A 161 -5.89 0.61 -4.59
N GLY A 162 -6.85 0.60 -5.51
CA GLY A 162 -6.86 1.47 -6.70
C GLY A 162 -7.46 2.86 -6.48
N GLU A 163 -8.01 3.14 -5.29
CA GLU A 163 -8.72 4.39 -4.99
C GLU A 163 -8.16 5.14 -3.78
N ALA A 164 -8.48 6.44 -3.70
CA ALA A 164 -8.18 7.22 -2.50
C ALA A 164 -9.22 6.93 -1.42
N PRO A 165 -8.84 6.86 -0.13
CA PRO A 165 -9.79 6.73 0.96
C PRO A 165 -10.84 7.85 0.97
N MET A 166 -12.03 7.54 1.45
CA MET A 166 -13.08 8.50 1.77
C MET A 166 -13.13 8.75 3.27
N MET A 167 -13.36 10.00 3.66
CA MET A 167 -13.41 10.41 5.06
C MET A 167 -14.85 10.58 5.52
N LEU A 168 -15.26 9.87 6.58
CA LEU A 168 -16.63 9.84 7.07
C LEU A 168 -16.68 10.03 8.59
N THR A 169 -17.84 10.47 9.09
CA THR A 169 -18.19 10.37 10.51
C THR A 169 -19.42 9.49 10.62
N ILE A 170 -19.33 8.43 11.43
CA ILE A 170 -20.39 7.44 11.64
C ILE A 170 -20.84 7.44 13.10
N TYR A 171 -21.98 6.81 13.38
CA TYR A 171 -22.50 6.64 14.74
C TYR A 171 -22.52 5.17 15.12
N VAL A 172 -21.75 4.80 16.14
CA VAL A 172 -21.59 3.41 16.61
C VAL A 172 -21.85 3.38 18.11
N ASN A 173 -22.79 2.54 18.55
CA ASN A 173 -23.11 2.32 19.98
C ASN A 173 -23.32 3.62 20.79
N GLY A 174 -24.01 4.60 20.23
CA GLY A 174 -24.29 5.85 20.95
C GLY A 174 -23.21 6.94 20.81
N THR A 175 -22.11 6.65 20.11
CA THR A 175 -20.94 7.55 20.00
C THR A 175 -20.60 7.82 18.55
N THR A 176 -20.22 9.05 18.22
CA THR A 176 -19.70 9.39 16.90
C THR A 176 -18.26 8.90 16.76
N LYS A 177 -17.96 8.25 15.64
CA LYS A 177 -16.61 7.84 15.25
C LYS A 177 -16.23 8.43 13.92
N ASP A 178 -14.97 8.80 13.83
CA ASP A 178 -14.36 9.45 12.69
C ASP A 178 -13.51 8.41 11.96
N ILE A 179 -13.87 8.09 10.71
CA ILE A 179 -13.28 6.97 9.98
C ILE A 179 -12.78 7.37 8.60
N VAL A 180 -11.89 6.54 8.06
CA VAL A 180 -11.54 6.50 6.64
C VAL A 180 -11.92 5.15 6.05
N VAL A 181 -12.43 5.17 4.82
CA VAL A 181 -12.99 3.99 4.14
C VAL A 181 -12.44 3.89 2.73
N ALA A 182 -12.07 2.70 2.29
CA ALA A 182 -11.75 2.40 0.89
C ALA A 182 -12.12 0.95 0.59
N VAL A 183 -12.39 0.68 -0.69
CA VAL A 183 -12.66 -0.66 -1.20
C VAL A 183 -11.40 -1.21 -1.86
N GLN A 184 -11.02 -2.40 -1.45
CA GLN A 184 -9.90 -3.14 -1.99
C GLN A 184 -10.35 -3.86 -3.27
N LYS A 185 -9.46 -4.09 -4.25
CA LYS A 185 -9.79 -4.83 -5.49
C LYS A 185 -10.34 -6.24 -5.22
N SER A 186 -10.00 -6.82 -4.07
CA SER A 186 -10.57 -8.08 -3.54
C SER A 186 -12.08 -8.02 -3.26
N GLY A 187 -12.68 -6.83 -3.25
CA GLY A 187 -14.10 -6.60 -3.00
C GLY A 187 -14.45 -6.28 -1.55
N PHE A 188 -13.47 -6.28 -0.63
CA PHE A 188 -13.68 -5.89 0.76
C PHE A 188 -13.69 -4.38 0.93
N ALA A 189 -14.65 -3.88 1.71
CA ALA A 189 -14.72 -2.47 2.08
C ALA A 189 -14.18 -2.32 3.50
N TRP A 190 -13.07 -1.61 3.65
CA TRP A 190 -12.40 -1.47 4.95
C TRP A 190 -12.69 -0.11 5.55
N ALA A 191 -13.02 -0.08 6.84
CA ALA A 191 -13.17 1.15 7.60
C ALA A 191 -12.24 1.19 8.80
N LEU A 192 -11.39 2.22 8.85
CA LEU A 192 -10.39 2.39 9.90
C LEU A 192 -10.63 3.69 10.65
N ASP A 193 -10.31 3.70 11.94
CA ASP A 193 -10.33 4.90 12.76
C ASP A 193 -9.27 5.91 12.27
N ARG A 194 -9.64 7.19 12.19
CA ARG A 194 -8.74 8.25 11.71
C ARG A 194 -7.56 8.53 12.65
N ASP A 195 -7.72 8.26 13.94
CA ASP A 195 -6.73 8.62 14.94
C ASP A 195 -5.57 7.62 15.00
N ASP A 196 -5.85 6.33 14.85
CA ASP A 196 -4.86 5.25 15.07
C ASP A 196 -4.84 4.15 14.00
N GLY A 197 -5.74 4.19 13.02
CA GLY A 197 -5.80 3.18 11.96
C GLY A 197 -6.38 1.84 12.42
N ASN A 198 -6.99 1.75 13.61
CA ASN A 198 -7.64 0.53 14.05
C ASN A 198 -8.85 0.22 13.17
N ILE A 199 -9.00 -1.05 12.77
CA ILE A 199 -10.15 -1.51 11.99
C ILE A 199 -11.43 -1.37 12.83
N ILE A 200 -12.42 -0.68 12.28
CA ILE A 200 -13.76 -0.53 12.84
C ILE A 200 -14.69 -1.61 12.27
N TRP A 201 -14.63 -1.86 10.96
CA TRP A 201 -15.34 -2.95 10.27
C TRP A 201 -14.70 -3.24 8.90
N SER A 202 -15.06 -4.38 8.32
CA SER A 202 -14.65 -4.89 7.00
C SER A 202 -15.76 -5.70 6.33
#